data_AF-A0A3D4W2V0-F1
#
_entry.id   AF-A0A3D4W2V0-F1
#
_cell.length_a   1.000
_cell.length_b   1.000
_cell.length_c   1.000
_cell.angle_alpha   90.00
_cell.angle_beta   90.00
_cell.angle_gamma   90.00
#
_symmetry.space_group_name_H-M   'P 1'
#
loop_
_entity.id
_entity.type
_entity.pdbx_description
1 polymer ?
#
loop_
_entity_poly.entity_id
_entity_poly.type
_entity_poly.pdbx_seq_one_letter_code
_entity_poly.pdbx_strand_id
1 'polypeptide(L)'
;MSQNIDYSKGIYDARQLGGGRMLILGIQHMFAMFGATVLVPLLTGLSVSTTLLCAGLGTLLFHFITKRKVPAFLGSSFAYLGGFSIVAPMLADADGNLTVANTQMLPYACAGVAFSGLVYLVVSLLISTFGIRRIMRFFPPVVTGPIIIAIGLILAPSAINNCQANWLLAFVALGTVIVCNI
;
A
#
# COMPACT_ATOMS: atom_id res chain seq x y z
N MET A 1 8.69 -6.31 -35.44
CA MET A 1 8.15 -7.69 -35.48
C MET A 1 7.03 -7.78 -34.47
N SER A 2 5.77 -7.64 -34.92
CA SER A 2 4.60 -7.85 -34.06
C SER A 2 4.42 -9.35 -33.87
N GLN A 3 4.86 -9.89 -32.72
CA GLN A 3 4.53 -11.27 -32.37
C GLN A 3 3.01 -11.35 -32.19
N ASN A 4 2.36 -12.23 -32.96
CA ASN A 4 0.96 -12.58 -32.74
C ASN A 4 0.84 -13.18 -31.33
N ILE A 5 0.19 -12.45 -30.44
CA ILE A 5 0.00 -12.86 -29.05
C ILE A 5 -1.04 -13.98 -29.06
N ASP A 6 -0.62 -15.18 -28.63
CA ASP A 6 -1.51 -16.32 -28.44
C ASP A 6 -2.25 -16.16 -27.11
N TYR A 7 -3.53 -15.78 -27.18
CA TYR A 7 -4.40 -15.57 -26.02
C TYR A 7 -4.87 -16.89 -25.36
N SER A 8 -4.50 -18.05 -25.91
CA SER A 8 -4.80 -19.36 -25.31
C SER A 8 -3.93 -19.67 -24.08
N LYS A 9 -2.79 -18.98 -23.92
CA LYS A 9 -1.91 -19.10 -22.76
C LYS A 9 -2.00 -17.86 -21.87
N GLY A 10 -1.97 -18.07 -20.55
CA GLY A 10 -1.90 -16.97 -19.58
C GLY A 10 -0.67 -16.08 -19.85
N ILE A 11 -0.89 -14.78 -19.99
CA ILE A 11 0.18 -13.82 -20.24
C ILE A 11 0.80 -13.40 -18.90
N TYR A 12 2.00 -13.89 -18.62
CA TYR A 12 2.72 -13.60 -17.37
C TYR A 12 3.58 -12.33 -17.43
N ASP A 13 3.82 -11.79 -18.63
CA ASP A 13 4.59 -10.56 -18.83
C ASP A 13 3.77 -9.50 -19.58
N ALA A 14 3.38 -8.45 -18.84
CA ALA A 14 2.57 -7.36 -19.37
C ALA A 14 3.23 -6.60 -20.53
N ARG A 15 4.56 -6.70 -20.68
CA ARG A 15 5.30 -6.06 -21.79
C ARG A 15 4.97 -6.67 -23.15
N GLN A 16 4.47 -7.90 -23.17
CA GLN A 16 4.10 -8.60 -24.41
C GLN A 16 2.79 -8.06 -25.00
N LEU A 17 1.94 -7.39 -24.21
CA LEU A 17 0.63 -6.87 -24.65
C LEU A 17 0.71 -5.57 -25.50
N GLY A 18 1.89 -5.00 -25.69
CA GLY A 18 2.08 -3.73 -26.40
C GLY A 18 1.81 -2.49 -25.53
N GLY A 19 2.38 -1.35 -25.92
CA GLY A 19 2.42 -0.14 -25.10
C GLY A 19 1.04 0.42 -24.71
N GLY A 20 0.05 0.36 -25.60
CA GLY A 20 -1.30 0.88 -25.33
C GLY A 20 -2.03 0.10 -24.22
N ARG A 21 -1.98 -1.24 -24.26
CA ARG A 21 -2.59 -2.09 -23.23
C ARG A 21 -1.82 -2.01 -21.91
N MET A 22 -0.49 -1.91 -21.98
CA MET A 22 0.35 -1.73 -20.80
C MET A 22 0.01 -0.43 -20.05
N LEU A 23 -0.30 0.65 -20.78
CA LEU A 23 -0.75 1.92 -20.19
C LEU A 23 -2.10 1.75 -19.47
N ILE A 24 -3.08 1.13 -20.13
CA ILE A 24 -4.42 0.89 -19.55
C ILE A 24 -4.32 0.05 -18.26
N LEU A 25 -3.53 -1.04 -18.29
CA LEU A 25 -3.29 -1.87 -17.10
C LEU A 25 -2.58 -1.10 -15.99
N GLY A 26 -1.66 -0.19 -16.34
CA GLY A 26 -1.01 0.70 -15.37
C GLY A 26 -2.00 1.65 -14.68
N ILE A 27 -2.93 2.24 -15.44
CA ILE A 27 -3.99 3.09 -14.90
C ILE A 27 -4.91 2.26 -13.98
N GLN A 28 -5.30 1.07 -14.40
CA GLN A 28 -6.10 0.16 -13.57
C GLN A 28 -5.39 -0.16 -12.25
N HIS A 29 -4.09 -0.46 -12.31
CA HIS A 29 -3.29 -0.74 -11.12
C HIS A 29 -3.17 0.49 -10.20
N MET A 30 -3.03 1.68 -10.78
CA MET A 30 -3.01 2.94 -10.02
C MET A 30 -4.31 3.11 -9.22
N PHE A 31 -5.47 2.97 -9.86
CA PHE A 31 -6.77 3.08 -9.17
C PHE A 31 -6.98 1.98 -8.12
N ALA A 32 -6.53 0.76 -8.39
CA ALA A 32 -6.60 -0.34 -7.44
C ALA A 32 -5.82 -0.05 -6.14
N MET A 33 -4.63 0.56 -6.26
CA MET A 33 -3.78 0.89 -5.10
C MET A 33 -4.12 2.24 -4.45
N PHE A 34 -4.83 3.12 -5.17
CA PHE A 34 -5.14 4.48 -4.72
C PHE A 34 -5.91 4.50 -3.40
N GLY A 35 -7.00 3.73 -3.29
CA GLY A 35 -7.87 3.75 -2.11
C GLY A 35 -7.11 3.43 -0.82
N ALA A 36 -6.31 2.37 -0.82
CA ALA A 36 -5.49 1.99 0.32
C ALA A 36 -4.39 3.02 0.64
N THR A 37 -3.76 3.59 -0.39
CA THR A 37 -2.65 4.53 -0.23
C THR A 37 -3.10 5.87 0.34
N VAL A 38 -4.31 6.33 -0.02
CA VAL A 38 -4.90 7.58 0.47
C VAL A 38 -5.55 7.42 1.85
N LEU A 39 -6.01 6.21 2.20
CA LEU A 39 -6.69 5.99 3.47
C LEU A 39 -5.79 6.27 4.70
N VAL A 40 -4.53 5.81 4.69
CA VAL A 40 -3.60 6.06 5.80
C VAL A 40 -3.37 7.55 6.07
N PRO A 41 -2.95 8.38 5.10
CA PRO A 41 -2.73 9.80 5.35
C PRO A 41 -3.99 10.53 5.80
N LEU A 42 -5.17 10.12 5.34
CA LEU A 42 -6.45 10.67 5.84
C LEU A 42 -6.67 10.33 7.31
N LEU A 43 -6.39 9.09 7.73
CA LEU A 43 -6.55 8.66 9.13
C LEU A 43 -5.46 9.19 10.06
N THR A 44 -4.28 9.54 9.54
CA THR A 44 -3.16 10.07 10.33
C THR A 44 -2.95 11.59 10.18
N GLY A 45 -3.75 12.27 9.36
CA GLY A 45 -3.66 13.73 9.16
C GLY A 45 -2.46 14.17 8.34
N LEU A 46 -1.86 13.26 7.56
CA LEU A 46 -0.79 13.58 6.63
C LEU A 46 -1.36 14.11 5.31
N SER A 47 -0.54 14.88 4.59
CA SER A 47 -0.88 15.31 3.23
C SER A 47 -0.99 14.10 2.29
N VAL A 48 -2.16 13.92 1.70
CA VAL A 48 -2.41 12.88 0.68
C VAL A 48 -1.51 13.09 -0.54
N SER A 49 -1.38 14.33 -1.01
CA SER A 49 -0.57 14.67 -2.19
C SER A 49 0.91 14.33 -1.99
N THR A 50 1.46 14.64 -0.81
CA THR A 50 2.86 14.33 -0.48
C THR A 50 3.05 12.81 -0.37
N THR A 51 2.10 12.11 0.23
CA THR A 51 2.14 10.64 0.37
C THR A 51 2.10 9.96 -0.99
N LEU A 52 1.21 10.37 -1.90
CA LEU A 52 1.13 9.83 -3.26
C LEU A 52 2.42 10.12 -4.07
N LEU A 53 2.96 11.32 -3.95
CA LEU A 53 4.22 11.70 -4.61
C LEU A 53 5.38 10.83 -4.11
N CYS A 54 5.52 10.66 -2.80
CA CYS A 54 6.58 9.82 -2.21
C CYS A 54 6.37 8.33 -2.52
N ALA A 55 5.13 7.83 -2.54
CA ALA A 55 4.80 6.46 -2.93
C ALA A 55 5.19 6.19 -4.41
N GLY A 56 4.88 7.12 -5.31
CA GLY A 56 5.26 7.04 -6.72
C GLY A 56 6.77 7.07 -6.92
N LEU A 57 7.46 8.06 -6.32
CA LEU A 57 8.92 8.17 -6.40
C LEU A 57 9.62 6.97 -5.75
N GLY A 58 9.12 6.50 -4.60
CA GLY A 58 9.63 5.31 -3.92
C GLY A 58 9.46 4.05 -4.77
N THR A 59 8.32 3.90 -5.45
CA THR A 59 8.07 2.81 -6.40
C THR A 59 9.04 2.86 -7.58
N LEU A 60 9.31 4.03 -8.15
CA LEU A 60 10.28 4.18 -9.23
C LEU A 60 11.70 3.85 -8.76
N LEU A 61 12.10 4.34 -7.58
CA LEU A 61 13.40 4.05 -6.97
C LEU A 61 13.56 2.55 -6.70
N PHE A 62 12.51 1.89 -6.17
CA PHE A 62 12.51 0.45 -5.94
C PHE A 62 12.71 -0.34 -7.24
N HIS A 63 12.00 0.03 -8.31
CA HIS A 63 12.18 -0.61 -9.63
C HIS A 63 13.58 -0.37 -10.20
N PHE A 64 14.17 0.80 -9.93
CA PHE A 64 15.54 1.10 -10.34
C PHE A 64 16.55 0.22 -9.61
N ILE A 65 16.46 0.12 -8.28
CA ILE A 65 17.36 -0.70 -7.44
C ILE A 65 17.21 -2.19 -7.77
N THR A 66 15.98 -2.68 -7.97
CA THR A 66 15.69 -4.09 -8.28
C THR A 66 15.89 -4.46 -9.76
N LYS A 67 16.42 -3.55 -10.58
CA LYS A 67 16.65 -3.74 -12.03
C LYS A 67 15.37 -4.18 -12.78
N ARG A 68 14.20 -3.68 -12.34
CA ARG A 68 12.87 -3.97 -12.90
C ARG A 68 12.51 -5.47 -12.91
N LYS A 69 13.08 -6.27 -12.01
CA LYS A 69 12.79 -7.71 -11.89
C LYS A 69 11.57 -8.00 -11.01
N VAL A 70 11.26 -7.11 -10.08
CA VAL A 70 10.17 -7.30 -9.12
C VAL A 70 9.06 -6.29 -9.43
N PRO A 71 7.88 -6.74 -9.91
CA PRO A 71 6.75 -5.86 -10.15
C PRO A 71 6.02 -5.59 -8.83
N ALA A 72 6.46 -4.58 -8.08
CA ALA A 72 5.83 -4.22 -6.80
C ALA A 72 5.58 -2.71 -6.70
N PHE A 73 4.40 -2.36 -6.18
CA PHE A 73 4.01 -0.98 -5.88
C PHE A 73 4.20 -0.71 -4.38
N LEU A 74 4.82 0.42 -4.04
CA LEU A 74 4.98 0.85 -2.65
C LEU A 74 3.81 1.76 -2.27
N GLY A 75 2.86 1.23 -1.51
CA GLY A 75 1.74 1.97 -0.94
C GLY A 75 1.95 2.32 0.53
N SER A 76 0.93 2.94 1.13
CA SER A 76 0.91 3.25 2.57
C SER A 76 0.75 1.97 3.39
N SER A 77 1.58 1.80 4.42
CA SER A 77 1.52 0.61 5.29
C SER A 77 0.60 0.84 6.48
N PHE A 78 -0.48 0.06 6.54
CA PHE A 78 -1.46 0.10 7.62
C PHE A 78 -0.91 -0.37 8.97
N ALA A 79 0.21 -1.09 8.98
CA ALA A 79 0.88 -1.49 10.22
C ALA A 79 1.33 -0.28 11.06
N TYR A 80 1.51 0.89 10.43
CA TYR A 80 1.88 2.11 11.15
C TYR A 80 0.70 2.80 11.84
N LEU A 81 -0.56 2.48 11.52
CA LEU A 81 -1.72 3.16 12.13
C LEU A 81 -1.71 3.07 13.66
N GLY A 82 -1.36 1.91 14.23
CA GLY A 82 -1.24 1.75 15.68
C GLY A 82 -0.11 2.56 16.30
N GLY A 83 1.00 2.77 15.58
CA GLY A 83 2.09 3.63 16.05
C GLY A 83 1.71 5.12 16.00
N PHE A 84 1.04 5.53 14.92
CA PHE A 84 0.55 6.90 14.78
C PHE A 84 -0.52 7.23 15.82
N SER A 85 -1.44 6.31 16.13
CA SER A 85 -2.48 6.55 17.15
C SER A 85 -1.91 6.74 18.56
N ILE A 86 -0.74 6.15 18.86
CA ILE A 86 -0.09 6.27 20.17
C ILE A 86 0.77 7.55 20.23
N VAL A 87 1.58 7.80 19.20
CA VAL A 87 2.58 8.90 19.21
C VAL A 87 1.97 10.24 18.82
N ALA A 88 1.01 10.23 17.89
CA ALA A 88 0.34 11.41 17.39
C ALA A 88 -1.18 11.16 17.31
N PRO A 89 -1.85 10.98 18.46
CA PRO A 89 -3.30 10.80 18.48
C PRO A 89 -3.97 12.00 17.85
N MET A 90 -5.05 11.75 17.10
CA MET A 90 -5.95 12.81 16.65
C MET A 90 -6.50 13.54 17.87
N LEU A 91 -6.48 14.87 17.82
CA LEU A 91 -7.09 15.74 18.81
C LEU A 91 -8.60 15.82 18.56
N ALA A 92 -9.37 15.99 19.65
CA ALA A 92 -10.79 16.26 19.58
C ALA A 92 -11.03 17.68 19.05
N ASP A 93 -11.91 17.80 18.05
CA ASP A 93 -12.44 19.06 17.55
C ASP A 93 -13.46 19.66 18.53
N ALA A 94 -13.95 20.87 18.24
CA ALA A 94 -14.95 21.57 19.06
C ALA A 94 -16.24 20.75 19.32
N ASP A 95 -16.55 19.78 18.44
CA ASP A 95 -17.68 18.86 18.55
C ASP A 95 -17.35 17.51 19.23
N GLY A 96 -16.14 17.35 19.80
CA GLY A 96 -15.70 16.14 20.50
C GLY A 96 -15.24 14.99 19.60
N ASN A 97 -15.21 15.19 18.28
CA ASN A 97 -14.74 14.18 17.31
C ASN A 97 -13.22 14.26 17.14
N LEU A 98 -12.51 13.11 17.17
CA LEU A 98 -11.05 13.02 16.95
C LEU A 98 -10.67 13.25 15.47
N THR A 99 -10.76 14.49 15.00
CA THR A 99 -10.50 14.86 13.59
C THR A 99 -9.33 15.82 13.42
N VAL A 100 -8.82 16.43 14.48
CA VAL A 100 -7.77 17.45 14.37
C VAL A 100 -6.39 16.78 14.45
N ALA A 101 -5.61 16.87 13.37
CA ALA A 101 -4.26 16.32 13.35
C ALA A 101 -3.36 17.02 14.37
N ASN A 102 -2.70 16.24 15.24
CA ASN A 102 -1.73 16.79 16.18
C ASN A 102 -0.42 17.15 15.47
N THR A 103 -0.40 18.34 14.87
CA THR A 103 0.72 18.85 14.07
C THR A 103 2.02 18.99 14.86
N GLN A 104 1.95 19.07 16.19
CA GLN A 104 3.13 19.12 17.05
C GLN A 104 3.77 17.74 17.24
N MET A 105 2.95 16.68 17.32
CA MET A 105 3.43 15.31 17.53
C MET A 105 3.62 14.51 16.22
N LEU A 106 2.97 14.91 15.13
CA LEU A 106 3.10 14.29 13.79
C LEU A 106 4.58 14.14 13.34
N PRO A 107 5.46 15.15 13.51
CA PRO A 107 6.87 15.03 13.13
C PRO A 107 7.61 13.91 13.87
N TYR A 108 7.25 13.64 15.13
CA TYR A 108 7.84 12.56 15.91
C TYR A 108 7.40 11.19 15.38
N ALA A 109 6.14 11.05 14.99
CA ALA A 109 5.65 9.83 14.33
C ALA A 109 6.37 9.61 12.98
N CYS A 110 6.53 10.67 12.17
CA CYS A 110 7.30 10.63 10.92
C CYS A 110 8.77 10.26 11.14
N ALA A 111 9.40 10.76 12.20
CA ALA A 111 10.76 10.36 12.58
C ALA A 111 10.81 8.86 12.91
N GLY A 112 9.82 8.33 13.63
CA GLY A 112 9.67 6.89 13.87
C GLY A 112 9.62 6.06 12.58
N VAL A 113 8.88 6.53 11.56
CA VAL A 113 8.84 5.90 10.23
C VAL A 113 10.19 5.99 9.50
N ALA A 114 10.92 7.10 9.64
CA ALA A 114 12.26 7.21 9.08
C ALA A 114 13.24 6.21 9.72
N PHE A 115 13.17 6.05 11.05
CA PHE A 115 13.97 5.07 11.78
C PHE A 115 13.60 3.62 11.44
N SER A 116 12.32 3.31 11.23
CA SER A 116 11.93 1.96 10.77
C SER A 116 12.49 1.65 9.38
N GLY A 117 12.61 2.65 8.50
CA GLY A 117 13.32 2.52 7.23
C GLY A 117 14.80 2.13 7.39
N LEU A 118 15.50 2.71 8.37
CA LEU A 118 16.87 2.32 8.71
C LEU A 118 16.93 0.87 9.22
N VAL A 119 15.97 0.45 10.06
CA VAL A 119 15.87 -0.94 10.52
C VAL A 119 15.68 -1.89 9.32
N TYR A 120 14.86 -1.53 8.33
CA TYR A 120 14.73 -2.32 7.10
C TYR A 120 16.03 -2.45 6.31
N LEU A 121 16.87 -1.41 6.26
CA LEU A 121 18.20 -1.51 5.65
C LEU A 121 19.11 -2.47 6.42
N VAL A 122 19.11 -2.39 7.76
CA VAL A 122 19.88 -3.31 8.61
C VAL A 122 19.42 -4.75 8.41
N VAL A 123 18.11 -4.99 8.43
CA VAL A 123 17.53 -6.32 8.21
C VAL A 123 17.85 -6.83 6.80
N SER A 124 17.79 -5.97 5.78
CA SER A 124 18.18 -6.34 4.40
C SER A 124 19.64 -6.80 4.34
N LEU A 125 20.56 -6.11 5.03
CA LEU A 125 21.98 -6.47 5.09
C LEU A 125 22.20 -7.79 5.87
N LEU A 126 21.45 -8.01 6.95
CA LEU A 126 21.45 -9.28 7.68
C LEU A 126 20.94 -10.43 6.81
N ILE A 127 19.87 -10.23 6.04
CA ILE A 127 19.36 -11.25 5.10
C ILE A 127 20.40 -11.59 4.03
N SER A 128 21.10 -10.57 3.52
CA SER A 128 22.17 -10.75 2.52
C SER A 128 23.34 -11.58 3.05
N THR A 129 23.71 -11.40 4.33
CA THR A 129 24.86 -12.08 4.95
C THR A 129 24.53 -13.47 5.52
N PHE A 130 23.38 -13.63 6.19
CA PHE A 130 23.00 -14.88 6.85
C PHE A 130 22.15 -15.83 5.99
N GLY A 131 21.67 -15.35 4.84
CA GLY A 131 20.89 -16.12 3.88
C GLY A 131 19.41 -16.27 4.25
N ILE A 132 18.56 -16.32 3.22
CA ILE A 132 17.09 -16.31 3.30
C ILE A 132 16.54 -17.46 4.17
N ARG A 133 17.18 -18.65 4.12
CA ARG A 133 16.68 -19.86 4.77
C ARG A 133 16.64 -19.76 6.30
N ARG A 134 17.56 -19.00 6.92
CA ARG A 134 17.53 -18.77 8.38
C ARG A 134 16.42 -17.82 8.78
N ILE A 135 16.18 -16.76 8.01
CA ILE A 135 15.13 -15.78 8.30
C ILE A 135 13.73 -16.40 8.18
N MET A 136 13.50 -17.23 7.16
CA MET A 136 12.22 -17.94 7.00
C MET A 136 11.90 -18.88 8.17
N ARG A 137 12.88 -19.25 9.01
CA ARG A 137 12.65 -20.00 10.25
C ARG A 137 12.10 -19.12 11.38
N PHE A 138 12.44 -17.84 11.41
CA PHE A 138 11.89 -16.88 12.38
C PHE A 138 10.49 -16.42 12.00
N PHE A 139 10.20 -16.31 10.71
CA PHE A 139 8.90 -15.89 10.18
C PHE A 139 8.28 -17.00 9.31
N PRO A 140 7.85 -18.12 9.92
CA PRO A 140 7.22 -19.19 9.17
C PRO A 140 5.87 -18.74 8.60
N PRO A 141 5.40 -19.33 7.48
CA PRO A 141 4.13 -18.97 6.83
C PRO A 141 2.92 -19.01 7.77
N VAL A 142 2.96 -19.91 8.76
CA VAL A 142 1.90 -20.04 9.78
C VAL A 142 1.77 -18.82 10.70
N VAL A 143 2.80 -17.96 10.77
CA VAL A 143 2.78 -16.71 11.55
C VAL A 143 2.55 -15.51 10.64
N THR A 144 3.22 -15.46 9.48
CA THR A 144 3.11 -14.31 8.56
C THR A 144 1.72 -14.17 7.96
N GLY A 145 1.06 -15.29 7.59
CA GLY A 145 -0.29 -15.27 7.04
C GLY A 145 -1.32 -14.64 8.00
N PRO A 146 -1.45 -15.13 9.24
CA PRO A 146 -2.36 -14.53 10.22
C PRO A 146 -2.06 -13.07 10.53
N ILE A 147 -0.79 -12.64 10.57
CA ILE A 147 -0.44 -11.23 10.78
C ILE A 147 -1.00 -10.36 9.63
N ILE A 148 -0.86 -10.80 8.37
CA ILE A 148 -1.38 -10.07 7.21
C ILE A 148 -2.91 -10.00 7.26
N ILE A 149 -3.58 -11.11 7.62
CA ILE A 149 -5.05 -11.15 7.76
C ILE A 149 -5.51 -10.19 8.87
N ALA A 150 -4.82 -10.17 10.01
CA ALA A 150 -5.14 -9.28 11.12
C ALA A 150 -5.02 -7.79 10.73
N ILE A 151 -3.97 -7.42 10.00
CA ILE A 151 -3.82 -6.05 9.48
C ILE A 151 -4.99 -5.69 8.56
N GLY A 152 -5.41 -6.61 7.68
CA GLY A 152 -6.58 -6.41 6.82
C GLY A 152 -7.89 -6.23 7.61
N LEU A 153 -8.11 -7.06 8.64
CA LEU A 153 -9.32 -7.01 9.47
C LEU A 153 -9.44 -5.72 10.28
N ILE A 154 -8.32 -5.15 10.75
CA ILE A 154 -8.29 -3.87 11.46
C ILE A 154 -8.84 -2.72 10.58
N LEU A 155 -8.75 -2.84 9.25
CA LEU A 155 -9.21 -1.83 8.30
C LEU A 155 -10.64 -2.02 7.81
N ALA A 156 -11.22 -3.21 8.03
CA ALA A 156 -12.57 -3.52 7.59
C ALA A 156 -13.61 -2.49 8.09
N PRO A 157 -13.57 -2.02 9.36
CA PRO A 157 -14.50 -0.98 9.84
C PRO A 157 -14.36 0.33 9.06
N SER A 158 -13.13 0.73 8.74
CA SER A 158 -12.89 1.94 7.97
C SER A 158 -13.45 1.85 6.56
N ALA A 159 -13.33 0.69 5.91
CA ALA A 159 -13.92 0.46 4.59
C ALA A 159 -15.46 0.51 4.65
N ILE A 160 -16.07 -0.10 5.67
CA ILE A 160 -17.52 -0.10 5.88
C ILE A 160 -18.03 1.34 6.08
N ASN A 161 -17.36 2.15 6.90
CA ASN A 161 -17.75 3.54 7.13
C ASN A 161 -17.70 4.38 5.84
N ASN A 162 -16.72 4.14 4.97
CA ASN A 162 -16.64 4.79 3.65
C ASN A 162 -17.80 4.36 2.74
N CYS A 163 -18.19 3.08 2.76
CA CYS A 163 -19.35 2.59 2.01
C CYS A 163 -20.68 3.16 2.54
N GLN A 164 -20.81 3.30 3.86
CA GLN A 164 -22.00 3.86 4.50
C GLN A 164 -22.23 5.32 4.13
N ALA A 165 -21.17 6.09 3.87
CA ALA A 165 -21.28 7.48 3.43
C ALA A 165 -22.02 7.60 2.09
N ASN A 166 -21.84 6.66 1.16
CA ASN A 166 -22.52 6.67 -0.14
C ASN A 166 -22.69 5.25 -0.71
N TRP A 167 -23.80 4.59 -0.36
CA TRP A 167 -24.11 3.23 -0.82
C TRP A 167 -24.20 3.10 -2.35
N LEU A 168 -24.73 4.12 -3.04
CA LEU A 168 -24.85 4.12 -4.50
C LEU A 168 -23.46 4.04 -5.17
N LEU A 169 -22.51 4.85 -4.69
CA LEU A 169 -21.12 4.84 -5.15
C LEU A 169 -20.44 3.50 -4.85
N ALA A 170 -20.70 2.91 -3.68
CA ALA A 170 -20.15 1.60 -3.32
C ALA A 170 -20.61 0.50 -4.29
N PHE A 171 -21.90 0.44 -4.62
CA PHE A 171 -22.41 -0.55 -5.59
C PHE A 171 -21.87 -0.33 -7.01
N VAL A 172 -21.78 0.92 -7.46
CA VAL A 172 -21.21 1.25 -8.78
C VAL A 172 -19.73 0.85 -8.85
N ALA A 173 -18.96 1.14 -7.80
CA ALA A 173 -17.55 0.77 -7.72
C ALA A 173 -17.37 -0.76 -7.74
N LEU A 174 -18.15 -1.48 -6.93
CA LEU A 174 -18.11 -2.95 -6.86
C LEU A 174 -18.48 -3.58 -8.21
N GLY A 175 -19.53 -3.08 -8.85
CA GLY A 175 -19.94 -3.52 -10.20
C GLY A 175 -18.85 -3.27 -11.25
N THR A 176 -18.21 -2.11 -11.22
CA THR A 176 -17.13 -1.76 -12.15
C THR A 176 -15.91 -2.66 -11.95
N VAL A 177 -15.53 -2.94 -10.70
CA VAL A 177 -14.42 -3.86 -10.40
C VAL A 177 -14.72 -5.26 -10.92
N ILE A 178 -15.92 -5.80 -10.70
CA ILE A 178 -16.29 -7.13 -11.20
C ILE A 178 -16.24 -7.18 -12.73
N VAL A 179 -16.83 -6.19 -13.41
CA VAL A 179 -16.89 -6.16 -14.88
C VAL A 179 -15.51 -5.96 -15.52
N CYS A 180 -14.62 -5.18 -14.90
CA CYS A 180 -13.28 -4.93 -15.44
C CYS A 180 -12.22 -5.95 -14.98
N ASN A 181 -12.53 -6.80 -14.00
CA ASN A 181 -11.62 -7.85 -13.52
C ASN A 181 -11.90 -9.22 -14.16
N ILE A 182 -13.14 -9.45 -14.62
CA ILE A 182 -13.55 -10.58 -15.48
C ILE A 182 -13.14 -10.29 -16.94
#